data_AF-A0A165LTV0-F1
#
_entry.id   AF-A0A165LTV0-F1
#
_cell.length_a   1.000
_cell.length_b   1.000
_cell.length_c   1.000
_cell.angle_alpha   90.00
_cell.angle_beta   90.00
_cell.angle_gamma   90.00
#
_symmetry.space_group_name_H-M   'P 1'
#
loop_
_entity.id
_entity.type
_entity.pdbx_description
1 polymer ?
#
loop_
_entity_poly.entity_id
_entity_poly.type
_entity_poly.pdbx_seq_one_letter_code
_entity_poly.pdbx_strand_id
1 'polypeptide(L)' 'MALGQYPQITLANARKRREEARVLLANGQDPGAAKQAAKKAALINEASSFELIAGVWYGKNEAVRSPGHDTTVKNRLI' A
#
# COMPACT_ATOMS: atom_id res chain seq x y z
N MET A 1 -1.66 -6.49 -21.52
CA MET A 1 -0.94 -5.57 -20.59
C MET A 1 -0.75 -4.22 -21.30
N ALA A 2 -1.44 -3.16 -20.87
CA ALA A 2 -1.17 -1.80 -21.35
C ALA A 2 -0.06 -1.15 -20.50
N LEU A 3 1.03 -0.69 -21.14
CA LEU A 3 2.24 -0.18 -20.46
C LEU A 3 2.15 1.31 -20.09
N GLY A 4 1.12 1.99 -20.59
CA GLY A 4 0.80 3.42 -20.41
C GLY A 4 0.36 4.03 -21.74
N GLN A 5 -0.14 5.28 -21.70
CA GLN A 5 -0.63 6.00 -22.87
C GLN A 5 0.36 7.13 -23.22
N TYR A 6 0.73 7.28 -24.48
CA TYR A 6 1.52 8.44 -24.93
C TYR A 6 0.65 9.71 -24.88
N PRO A 7 1.17 10.89 -24.52
CA PRO A 7 2.56 11.23 -24.17
C PRO A 7 2.91 11.10 -22.68
N GLN A 8 2.01 10.61 -21.83
CA GLN A 8 2.22 10.48 -20.38
C GLN A 8 3.41 9.56 -20.02
N ILE A 9 3.79 8.67 -20.93
CA ILE A 9 5.01 7.87 -20.84
C ILE A 9 5.90 8.09 -22.06
N THR A 10 7.20 8.24 -21.80
CA THR A 10 8.21 8.28 -22.85
C THR A 10 8.42 6.88 -23.45
N LEU A 11 8.87 6.83 -24.71
CA LEU A 11 9.22 5.57 -25.37
C LEU A 11 10.29 4.78 -24.58
N ALA A 12 11.24 5.47 -23.97
CA ALA A 12 12.26 4.87 -23.12
C ALA A 12 11.65 4.16 -21.90
N ASN A 13 10.71 4.81 -21.21
CA ASN A 13 10.03 4.22 -20.06
C ASN A 13 9.14 3.03 -20.47
N ALA A 14 8.49 3.10 -21.64
CA ALA A 14 7.72 1.98 -22.18
C ALA A 14 8.60 0.74 -22.43
N ARG A 15 9.80 0.94 -23.01
CA ARG A 15 10.78 -0.13 -23.24
C ARG A 15 11.29 -0.75 -21.94
N LYS A 16 11.62 0.06 -20.93
CA LYS A 16 12.04 -0.44 -19.61
C LYS A 16 10.97 -1.34 -18.97
N ARG A 17 9.73 -0.88 -18.93
CA ARG A 17 8.60 -1.66 -18.38
C ARG A 17 8.34 -2.97 -19.14
N ARG A 18 8.64 -3.01 -20.44
CA ARG A 18 8.56 -4.25 -21.23
C ARG A 18 9.64 -5.25 -20.82
N GLU A 19 10.89 -4.79 -20.69
CA GLU A 19 11.98 -5.67 -20.27
C GLU A 19 11.78 -6.18 -18.83
N GLU A 20 11.33 -5.33 -17.91
CA GLU A 20 10.95 -5.74 -16.55
C GLU A 20 9.89 -6.85 -16.55
N ALA A 21 8.85 -6.72 -17.40
CA ALA A 21 7.83 -7.76 -17.55
C ALA A 21 8.41 -9.06 -18.14
N ARG A 22 9.38 -8.99 -19.07
CA ARG A 22 10.06 -10.19 -19.60
C ARG A 22 10.91 -10.88 -18.54
N VAL A 23 11.60 -10.11 -17.69
CA VAL A 23 12.38 -10.66 -16.57
C VAL A 23 11.46 -11.38 -15.58
N LEU A 24 10.31 -10.77 -15.23
CA LEU A 24 9.31 -11.40 -14.37
C LEU A 24 8.79 -12.71 -14.97
N LEU A 25 8.49 -12.72 -16.28
CA LEU A 25 8.09 -13.94 -16.99
C LEU A 25 9.18 -15.01 -16.98
N ALA A 26 10.45 -14.63 -17.18
CA ALA A 26 11.58 -15.55 -17.13
C ALA A 26 11.77 -16.17 -15.74
N ASN A 27 11.44 -15.42 -14.69
CA ASN A 27 11.41 -15.90 -13.31
C ASN A 27 10.14 -16.74 -12.99
N GLY A 28 9.32 -17.06 -14.00
CA GLY A 28 8.09 -17.84 -13.84
C GLY A 28 6.93 -17.07 -13.20
N GLN A 29 7.05 -15.75 -13.07
CA GLN A 29 6.04 -14.92 -12.42
C GLN A 29 5.25 -14.12 -13.46
N ASP A 30 3.92 -14.28 -13.47
CA ASP A 30 3.06 -13.50 -14.38
C ASP A 30 3.11 -12.00 -14.00
N PRO A 31 3.53 -11.11 -14.93
CA PRO A 31 3.56 -9.66 -14.70
C PRO A 31 2.18 -9.08 -14.33
N GLY A 32 1.11 -9.69 -14.83
CA GLY A 32 -0.27 -9.30 -14.48
C GLY A 32 -0.57 -9.54 -13.01
N ALA A 33 -0.29 -10.77 -12.54
CA ALA A 33 -0.42 -11.15 -11.13
C ALA A 33 0.50 -10.32 -10.22
N ALA A 34 1.76 -10.10 -10.61
CA ALA A 34 2.72 -9.29 -9.83
C ALA A 34 2.23 -7.84 -9.66
N LYS A 35 1.70 -7.23 -10.72
CA LYS A 35 1.14 -5.87 -10.66
C LYS A 35 -0.10 -5.80 -9.78
N GLN A 36 -0.96 -6.83 -9.81
CA GLN A 36 -2.12 -6.90 -8.92
C GLN A 36 -1.70 -7.09 -7.46
N ALA A 37 -0.72 -7.95 -7.19
CA ALA A 37 -0.18 -8.17 -5.85
C ALA A 37 0.42 -6.89 -5.27
N ALA A 38 1.21 -6.16 -6.07
CA ALA A 38 1.79 -4.88 -5.65
C ALA A 38 0.71 -3.83 -5.33
N LYS A 39 -0.35 -3.73 -6.15
CA LYS A 39 -1.50 -2.85 -5.87
C LYS A 39 -2.24 -3.25 -4.60
N LYS A 40 -2.48 -4.54 -4.39
CA LYS A 40 -3.12 -5.04 -3.17
C LYS A 40 -2.26 -4.77 -1.94
N ALA A 41 -0.95 -4.96 -2.03
CA ALA A 41 -0.02 -4.66 -0.94
C ALA A 41 0.00 -3.16 -0.60
N ALA A 42 -0.03 -2.28 -1.61
CA ALA A 42 -0.13 -0.83 -1.38
C ALA A 42 -1.44 -0.47 -0.67
N LEU A 43 -2.58 -1.00 -1.12
CA LEU A 43 -3.87 -0.79 -0.46
C LEU A 43 -3.90 -1.35 0.97
N ILE A 44 -3.31 -2.52 1.19
CA ILE A 44 -3.22 -3.12 2.54
C ILE A 44 -2.33 -2.28 3.44
N ASN A 45 -1.19 -1.76 2.93
CA ASN A 45 -0.32 -0.87 3.71
C ASN A 45 -1.00 0.45 4.04
N GLU A 46 -1.75 1.04 3.10
CA GLU A 46 -2.57 2.22 3.36
C GLU A 46 -3.67 1.94 4.40
N ALA A 47 -4.35 0.80 4.29
CA ALA A 47 -5.40 0.38 5.22
C ALA A 47 -4.86 -0.09 6.59
N SER A 48 -3.59 -0.51 6.66
CA SER A 48 -2.89 -0.96 7.86
C SER A 48 -1.97 0.13 8.42
N SER A 49 -2.29 1.40 8.17
CA SER A 49 -1.55 2.50 8.77
C SER A 49 -1.60 2.40 10.30
N PHE A 50 -0.49 2.79 10.94
CA PHE A 50 -0.37 2.73 12.41
C PHE A 50 -1.53 3.48 13.09
N GLU A 51 -1.93 4.61 12.53
CA GLU A 51 -3.06 5.42 13.00
C GLU A 51 -4.38 4.64 13.00
N LEU A 52 -4.70 3.93 11.92
CA LEU A 52 -5.92 3.11 11.82
C LEU A 52 -5.94 1.98 12.85
N ILE A 53 -4.82 1.24 12.94
CA ILE A 53 -4.69 0.13 13.88
C ILE A 53 -4.75 0.63 15.33
N ALA A 54 -4.05 1.74 15.62
CA ALA A 54 -4.07 2.36 16.93
C ALA A 54 -5.49 2.82 17.28
N GLY A 55 -6.20 3.53 16.40
CA GLY A 55 -7.57 3.98 16.62
C GLY A 55 -8.54 2.84 16.96
N VAL A 56 -8.48 1.73 16.21
CA VAL A 56 -9.28 0.52 16.48
C VAL A 56 -8.92 -0.08 17.85
N TRP A 57 -7.64 -0.11 18.20
CA TRP A 57 -7.19 -0.59 19.50
C TRP A 57 -7.63 0.33 20.64
N TYR A 58 -7.60 1.65 20.46
CA TYR A 58 -8.09 2.61 21.44
C TYR A 58 -9.57 2.45 21.72
N GLY A 59 -10.41 2.37 20.68
CA GLY A 59 -11.86 2.15 20.86
C GLY A 59 -12.19 0.86 21.63
N LYS A 60 -11.37 -0.19 21.49
CA LYS A 60 -11.52 -1.43 22.26
C LYS A 60 -11.10 -1.31 23.73
N ASN A 61 -10.16 -0.42 24.04
CA ASN A 61 -9.58 -0.26 25.39
C ASN A 61 -10.16 0.93 26.17
N GLU A 62 -11.06 1.71 25.57
CA GLU A 62 -11.67 2.90 26.17
C GLU A 62 -12.45 2.58 27.45
N ALA A 63 -13.12 1.43 27.51
CA ALA A 63 -13.90 1.00 28.68
C ALA A 63 -13.05 0.71 29.94
N VAL A 64 -11.74 0.49 29.79
CA VAL A 64 -10.84 0.12 30.89
C VAL A 64 -10.02 1.33 31.38
N ARG A 65 -9.97 2.42 30.60
CA ARG A 65 -9.02 3.52 30.80
C ARG A 65 -9.70 4.79 31.33
N SER A 66 -8.94 5.58 32.08
CA SER A 66 -9.41 6.88 32.56
C SER A 66 -9.48 7.90 31.40
N PRO A 67 -10.50 8.78 31.36
CA PRO A 67 -10.72 9.70 30.24
C PRO A 67 -9.55 10.67 29.96
N GLY A 68 -8.81 11.07 31.01
CA GLY A 68 -7.69 12.00 30.87
C GLY A 68 -6.42 11.38 30.27
N HIS A 69 -6.19 10.08 30.50
CA HIS A 69 -5.07 9.37 29.89
C HIS A 69 -5.35 9.08 28.41
N ASP A 70 -6.60 8.75 28.08
CA ASP A 70 -7.00 8.37 26.71
C ASP A 70 -6.86 9.53 25.71
N THR A 71 -7.30 10.73 26.09
CA THR A 71 -7.18 11.95 25.28
C THR A 71 -5.71 12.34 25.02
N THR A 72 -4.87 12.27 26.04
CA THR A 72 -3.43 12.57 25.91
C THR A 72 -2.74 11.64 24.93
N VAL A 73 -3.10 10.36 24.95
CA VAL A 73 -2.45 9.37 24.09
C VAL A 73 -3.02 9.40 22.68
N LYS A 74 -4.33 9.62 22.48
CA LYS A 74 -4.95 9.84 21.16
C LYS A 74 -4.30 11.01 20.41
N ASN A 75 -3.99 12.10 21.09
CA ASN A 75 -3.32 13.27 20.51
C ASN A 75 -1.86 13.04 20.09
N ARG A 76 -1.25 11.92 20.49
CA ARG A 76 0.15 11.57 20.18
C ARG A 76 0.29 10.54 19.06
N LEU A 77 -0.82 10.07 18.49
CA LEU A 77 -0.85 9.05 17.42
C LEU A 77 -0.82 9.63 16.01
N ILE A 78 -0.95 10.96 15.90
CA ILE A 78 -0.90 11.77 14.66
C ILE A 78 0.46 12.48 14.63
#